data_AF-A0A0L8HBP0-F1
#
_entry.id   AF-A0A0L8HBP0-F1
#
_cell.length_a   1.000
_cell.length_b   1.000
_cell.length_c   1.000
_cell.angle_alpha   90.00
_cell.angle_beta   90.00
_cell.angle_gamma   90.00
#
_symmetry.space_group_name_H-M   'P 1'
#
loop_
_entity.id
_entity.type
_entity.pdbx_description
1 polymer ?
#
loop_
_entity_poly.entity_id
_entity_poly.type
_entity_poly.pdbx_seq_one_letter_code
_entity_poly.pdbx_strand_id
1 'polypeptide(L)'
;MEGLPFIPGNSFRDPTKTNFHRSHTLNYHNGYRVEKLVQRGIGGEILDKNQLNEQELQELANFHTLQTYGEPKPAAPDPFIPAHVTLNNKVLRFYCFFKETVNESPQEFYRVRPCKIYYFIVDDTISVNEPPVDNSGIAQGPFLKRQQIPKNDQKDIWHWTDLNIGVDVTFFGRTFHIYDCDVFTRNFLESEGIEVNAKEEVPIDPYIDNRRKANLQKTYTAPSEFDKLKQFLEMDRKVLRFYCIWDDSKNMFGEIKEYIIHYYLSDDTLEVREIHNENDGRDPFPVLIKRDKVPKNRNNVPSTYPAISLELTTHEVREYVTPPDFVIGKTVNIYGRVFLVYDCDNFTKAYYNRHFGITDFTPLDVKHLLPKRAGPEPTTVTKTVPEDYKKTDKTFQSQTAAAADEPRM
;
A
#
# COMPACT_ATOMS: atom_id res chain seq x y z
N MET A 1 -87.55 -2.86 23.27
CA MET A 1 -87.50 -3.99 22.32
C MET A 1 -86.35 -4.90 22.72
N GLU A 2 -86.43 -5.49 23.90
CA GLU A 2 -85.38 -6.42 24.34
C GLU A 2 -85.77 -7.82 23.86
N GLY A 3 -84.84 -8.50 23.17
CA GLY A 3 -85.01 -9.88 22.70
C GLY A 3 -85.49 -10.07 21.26
N LEU A 4 -85.62 -9.02 20.44
CA LEU A 4 -85.90 -9.18 19.01
C LEU A 4 -84.60 -9.36 18.22
N PRO A 5 -84.53 -10.31 17.27
CA PRO A 5 -83.33 -10.52 16.45
C PRO A 5 -83.15 -9.37 15.45
N PHE A 6 -81.89 -8.93 15.30
CA PHE A 6 -81.48 -7.90 14.32
C PHE A 6 -81.45 -8.47 12.89
N ILE A 7 -82.62 -8.83 12.38
CA ILE A 7 -82.83 -9.23 10.98
C ILE A 7 -83.42 -8.06 10.17
N PRO A 8 -83.20 -8.01 8.85
CA PRO A 8 -83.81 -7.01 7.98
C PRO A 8 -85.35 -7.02 8.15
N GLY A 9 -85.93 -5.87 8.49
CA GLY A 9 -87.37 -5.72 8.75
C GLY A 9 -87.73 -5.55 10.24
N ASN A 10 -86.88 -6.02 11.15
CA ASN A 10 -87.04 -5.82 12.61
C ASN A 10 -86.24 -4.61 13.14
N SER A 11 -86.00 -3.62 12.28
CA SER A 11 -85.30 -2.37 12.63
C SER A 11 -86.25 -1.19 12.47
N PHE A 12 -86.51 -0.46 13.54
CA PHE A 12 -87.38 0.73 13.51
C PHE A 12 -86.52 1.99 13.54
N ARG A 13 -86.68 2.85 12.53
CA ARG A 13 -85.98 4.15 12.48
C ARG A 13 -86.79 5.17 13.27
N ASP A 14 -86.19 5.72 14.32
CA ASP A 14 -86.80 6.79 15.11
C ASP A 14 -86.78 8.12 14.33
N PRO A 15 -87.95 8.69 13.96
CA PRO A 15 -88.05 9.94 13.19
C PRO A 15 -87.82 11.19 14.05
N THR A 16 -87.75 11.06 15.38
CA THR A 16 -87.54 12.20 16.30
C THR A 16 -86.06 12.59 16.47
N LYS A 17 -85.14 11.80 15.94
CA LYS A 17 -83.69 12.07 15.97
C LYS A 17 -83.35 13.26 15.08
N THR A 18 -82.86 14.34 15.68
CA THR A 18 -82.49 15.58 14.98
C THR A 18 -80.98 15.82 14.90
N ASN A 19 -80.18 15.11 15.70
CA ASN A 19 -78.75 15.37 15.87
C ASN A 19 -77.89 14.23 15.29
N PHE A 20 -77.34 14.40 14.08
CA PHE A 20 -76.57 13.37 13.37
C PHE A 20 -75.04 13.61 13.38
N HIS A 21 -74.55 14.50 14.25
CA HIS A 21 -73.11 14.79 14.33
C HIS A 21 -72.32 13.54 14.77
N ARG A 22 -71.17 13.31 14.14
CA ARG A 22 -70.26 12.21 14.49
C ARG A 22 -69.31 12.65 15.60
N SER A 23 -69.30 11.91 16.71
CA SER A 23 -68.33 12.11 17.79
C SER A 23 -66.93 11.66 17.34
N HIS A 24 -65.91 12.46 17.62
CA HIS A 24 -64.51 12.09 17.33
C HIS A 24 -64.00 11.04 18.34
N THR A 25 -63.85 9.80 17.89
CA THR A 25 -63.30 8.67 18.67
C THR A 25 -61.78 8.56 18.55
N LEU A 26 -61.18 9.08 17.48
CA LEU A 26 -59.75 9.00 17.20
C LEU A 26 -59.17 10.42 17.18
N ASN A 27 -58.09 10.64 17.93
CA ASN A 27 -57.42 11.93 17.98
C ASN A 27 -55.89 11.76 18.03
N TYR A 28 -55.16 12.84 17.76
CA TYR A 28 -53.71 12.91 17.96
C TYR A 28 -53.40 13.89 19.08
N HIS A 29 -52.58 13.46 20.04
CA HIS A 29 -52.07 14.32 21.09
C HIS A 29 -50.54 14.23 21.11
N ASN A 30 -49.86 15.35 20.82
CA ASN A 30 -48.39 15.45 20.75
C ASN A 30 -47.72 14.37 19.88
N GLY A 31 -48.30 14.08 18.71
CA GLY A 31 -47.74 13.14 17.73
C GLY A 31 -48.11 11.67 17.96
N TYR A 32 -48.77 11.33 19.08
CA TYR A 32 -49.23 9.98 19.36
C TYR A 32 -50.74 9.85 19.10
N ARG A 33 -51.14 8.72 18.51
CA ARG A 33 -52.57 8.37 18.32
C ARG A 33 -53.19 8.07 19.68
N VAL A 34 -54.30 8.71 19.99
CA VAL A 34 -55.07 8.53 21.23
C VAL A 34 -56.53 8.25 20.88
N GLU A 35 -57.04 7.15 21.41
CA GLU A 35 -58.45 6.76 21.26
C GLU A 35 -59.26 7.35 22.41
N LYS A 36 -60.34 8.07 22.08
CA LYS A 36 -61.29 8.62 23.04
C LYS A 36 -62.58 7.81 23.00
N LEU A 37 -62.92 7.18 24.12
CA LEU A 37 -64.20 6.49 24.27
C LEU A 37 -65.34 7.50 24.30
N VAL A 38 -66.32 7.30 23.43
CA VAL A 38 -67.50 8.15 23.32
C VAL A 38 -68.65 7.50 24.09
N GLN A 39 -69.30 8.25 24.97
CA GLN A 39 -70.39 7.74 25.81
C GLN A 39 -71.77 7.79 25.12
N ARG A 40 -71.91 8.57 24.04
CA ARG A 40 -73.17 8.76 23.31
C ARG A 40 -72.95 8.65 21.80
N GLY A 41 -73.79 7.85 21.15
CA GLY A 41 -73.79 7.62 19.72
C GLY A 41 -74.48 8.75 18.95
N ILE A 42 -74.60 8.54 17.64
CA ILE A 42 -75.28 9.46 16.73
C ILE A 42 -76.76 9.54 17.14
N GLY A 43 -77.32 10.73 17.29
CA GLY A 43 -78.68 10.93 17.80
C GLY A 43 -78.77 11.10 19.32
N GLY A 44 -77.64 11.09 20.04
CA GLY A 44 -77.62 11.25 21.50
C GLY A 44 -77.98 9.99 22.29
N GLU A 45 -78.17 8.85 21.60
CA GLU A 45 -78.38 7.54 22.21
C GLU A 45 -77.17 7.16 23.06
N ILE A 46 -77.44 6.62 24.26
CA ILE A 46 -76.39 6.09 25.12
C ILE A 46 -75.84 4.84 24.44
N LEU A 47 -74.52 4.79 24.22
CA LEU A 47 -73.89 3.56 23.75
C LEU A 47 -73.76 2.63 24.95
N ASP A 48 -74.28 1.41 24.85
CA ASP A 48 -74.10 0.40 25.87
C ASP A 48 -72.59 0.18 26.08
N LYS A 49 -72.15 0.43 27.30
CA LYS A 49 -70.75 0.26 27.67
C LYS A 49 -70.47 -1.24 27.68
N ASN A 50 -69.50 -1.71 26.88
CA ASN A 50 -68.83 -2.99 27.13
C ASN A 50 -67.86 -2.88 28.32
N GLN A 51 -68.23 -2.15 29.37
CA GLN A 51 -67.51 -2.13 30.64
C GLN A 51 -68.51 -2.61 31.68
N LEU A 52 -68.33 -3.86 32.09
CA LEU A 52 -69.08 -4.49 33.16
C LEU A 52 -69.07 -3.58 34.39
N ASN A 53 -70.22 -3.37 35.00
CA ASN A 53 -70.30 -2.71 36.30
C ASN A 53 -69.54 -3.56 37.34
N GLU A 54 -69.04 -2.97 38.44
CA GLU A 54 -68.31 -3.72 39.48
C GLU A 54 -69.11 -4.93 39.99
N GLN A 55 -70.44 -4.78 40.07
CA GLN A 55 -71.36 -5.86 40.44
C GLN A 55 -71.42 -6.98 39.39
N GLU A 56 -71.48 -6.64 38.11
CA GLU A 56 -71.49 -7.61 37.00
C GLU A 56 -70.13 -8.32 36.87
N LEU A 57 -69.04 -7.60 37.16
CA LEU A 57 -67.69 -8.16 37.23
C LEU A 57 -67.56 -9.13 38.40
N GLN A 58 -68.18 -8.83 39.55
CA GLN A 58 -68.27 -9.72 40.71
C GLN A 58 -69.12 -10.96 40.43
N GLU A 59 -70.24 -10.82 39.72
CA GLU A 59 -71.04 -11.96 39.28
C GLU A 59 -70.26 -12.87 38.32
N LEU A 60 -69.54 -12.30 37.35
CA LEU A 60 -68.66 -13.07 36.45
C LEU A 60 -67.49 -13.74 37.18
N ALA A 61 -66.89 -13.08 38.19
CA ALA A 61 -65.86 -13.68 39.03
C ALA A 61 -66.41 -14.82 39.89
N ASN A 62 -67.69 -14.74 40.30
CA ASN A 62 -68.40 -15.76 41.06
C ASN A 62 -69.02 -16.85 40.18
N PHE A 63 -69.06 -16.68 38.85
CA PHE A 63 -69.44 -17.71 37.90
C PHE A 63 -68.36 -18.80 37.88
N HIS A 64 -68.51 -19.79 38.75
CA HIS A 64 -67.70 -21.00 38.76
C HIS A 64 -67.94 -21.79 37.46
N THR A 65 -67.13 -21.54 36.44
CA THR A 65 -67.14 -22.22 35.12
C THR A 65 -67.01 -23.75 35.22
N LEU A 66 -66.53 -24.25 36.37
CA LEU A 66 -66.42 -25.67 36.71
C LEU A 66 -67.76 -26.40 36.85
N GLN A 67 -68.86 -25.71 37.21
CA GLN A 67 -70.16 -26.37 37.41
C GLN A 67 -70.91 -26.66 36.10
N THR A 68 -70.70 -25.86 35.06
CA THR A 68 -71.44 -25.96 33.78
C THR A 68 -70.71 -26.81 32.74
N TYR A 69 -69.38 -26.85 32.76
CA TYR A 69 -68.57 -27.48 31.70
C TYR A 69 -67.61 -28.57 32.20
N GLY A 70 -67.60 -28.87 33.51
CA GLY A 70 -66.66 -29.82 34.11
C GLY A 70 -65.23 -29.27 34.21
N GLU A 71 -64.35 -30.02 34.87
CA GLU A 71 -62.93 -29.66 34.93
C GLU A 71 -62.32 -29.68 33.51
N PRO A 72 -61.61 -28.62 33.10
CA PRO A 72 -60.89 -28.64 31.83
C PRO A 72 -59.93 -29.82 31.86
N LYS A 73 -60.02 -30.69 30.85
CA LYS A 73 -59.14 -31.86 30.73
C LYS A 73 -57.70 -31.38 30.90
N PRO A 74 -56.93 -31.90 31.87
CA PRO A 74 -55.55 -31.49 32.05
C PRO A 74 -54.82 -31.67 30.72
N ALA A 75 -53.96 -30.71 30.38
CA ALA A 75 -53.11 -30.84 29.22
C ALA A 75 -52.44 -32.22 29.28
N ALA A 76 -52.38 -32.91 28.14
CA ALA A 76 -51.69 -34.19 28.08
C ALA A 76 -50.27 -33.97 28.63
N PRO A 77 -49.76 -34.87 29.49
CA PRO A 77 -48.39 -34.75 29.97
C PRO A 77 -47.47 -34.75 28.76
N ASP A 78 -46.46 -33.87 28.78
CA ASP A 78 -45.48 -33.81 27.71
C ASP A 78 -44.86 -35.19 27.50
N PRO A 79 -44.64 -35.62 26.25
CA PRO A 79 -44.01 -36.90 25.99
C PRO A 79 -42.62 -36.93 26.64
N PHE A 80 -42.29 -38.02 27.32
CA PHE A 80 -40.94 -38.21 27.87
C PHE A 80 -39.93 -38.31 26.73
N ILE A 81 -39.06 -37.31 26.62
CA ILE A 81 -37.96 -37.30 25.66
C ILE A 81 -36.67 -37.59 26.44
N PRO A 82 -35.94 -38.67 26.14
CA PRO A 82 -34.68 -39.00 26.81
C PRO A 82 -33.65 -37.87 26.69
N ALA A 83 -32.79 -37.73 27.71
CA ALA A 83 -31.75 -36.70 27.76
C ALA A 83 -30.84 -36.71 26.51
N HIS A 84 -30.37 -37.90 26.08
CA HIS A 84 -29.55 -38.04 24.88
C HIS A 84 -30.24 -37.52 23.61
N VAL A 85 -31.57 -37.54 23.53
CA VAL A 85 -32.33 -37.02 22.38
C VAL A 85 -32.46 -35.49 22.46
N THR A 86 -32.76 -34.95 23.65
CA THR A 86 -32.92 -33.49 23.86
C THR A 86 -31.60 -32.71 23.80
N LEU A 87 -30.51 -33.33 24.23
CA LEU A 87 -29.18 -32.73 24.32
C LEU A 87 -28.32 -33.02 23.08
N ASN A 88 -28.80 -33.85 22.16
CA ASN A 88 -28.06 -34.20 20.95
C ASN A 88 -27.68 -32.93 20.16
N ASN A 89 -26.44 -32.87 19.68
CA ASN A 89 -25.85 -31.72 18.97
C ASN A 89 -25.77 -30.41 19.78
N LYS A 90 -26.12 -30.39 21.06
CA LYS A 90 -25.86 -29.23 21.94
C LYS A 90 -24.43 -29.36 22.50
N VAL A 91 -23.60 -28.39 22.13
CA VAL A 91 -22.18 -28.37 22.49
C VAL A 91 -21.85 -27.00 23.05
N LEU A 92 -21.22 -26.96 24.22
CA LEU A 92 -20.72 -25.72 24.77
C LEU A 92 -19.34 -25.43 24.19
N ARG A 93 -19.18 -24.26 23.57
CA ARG A 93 -17.94 -23.78 23.00
C ARG A 93 -17.37 -22.61 23.82
N PHE A 94 -16.15 -22.80 24.31
CA PHE A 94 -15.37 -21.78 24.99
C PHE A 94 -14.12 -21.43 24.18
N TYR A 95 -13.73 -20.16 24.21
CA TYR A 95 -12.49 -19.67 23.64
C TYR A 95 -11.45 -19.53 24.74
N CYS A 96 -10.29 -20.13 24.52
CA CYS A 96 -9.21 -20.14 25.49
C CYS A 96 -7.87 -19.87 24.80
N PHE A 97 -6.84 -19.61 25.59
CA PHE A 97 -5.46 -19.64 25.12
C PHE A 97 -4.59 -20.33 26.17
N PHE A 98 -3.44 -20.83 25.74
CA PHE A 98 -2.37 -21.18 26.66
C PHE A 98 -1.07 -20.52 26.20
N LYS A 99 -0.17 -20.25 27.16
CA LYS A 99 1.15 -19.69 26.88
C LYS A 99 2.16 -20.83 26.79
N GLU A 100 2.93 -20.85 25.71
CA GLU A 100 4.01 -21.80 25.49
C GLU A 100 5.34 -21.05 25.54
N THR A 101 6.22 -21.44 26.46
CA THR A 101 7.56 -20.87 26.56
C THR A 101 8.42 -21.33 25.38
N VAL A 102 9.14 -20.41 24.75
CA VAL A 102 10.05 -20.71 23.64
C VAL A 102 11.48 -20.46 24.10
N ASN A 103 12.32 -21.48 23.95
CA ASN A 103 13.73 -21.40 24.29
C ASN A 103 14.54 -21.02 23.04
N GLU A 104 15.56 -20.18 23.22
CA GLU A 104 16.60 -19.91 22.21
C GLU A 104 16.12 -19.29 20.88
N SER A 105 15.01 -18.53 20.89
CA SER A 105 14.60 -17.71 19.74
C SER A 105 15.03 -16.24 19.92
N PRO A 106 15.64 -15.61 18.90
CA PRO A 106 15.89 -14.17 18.94
C PRO A 106 14.63 -13.33 18.69
N GLN A 107 13.53 -13.94 18.22
CA GLN A 107 12.29 -13.22 17.88
C GLN A 107 11.28 -13.18 19.03
N GLU A 108 11.28 -14.17 19.92
CA GLU A 108 10.25 -14.31 20.96
C GLU A 108 10.72 -15.14 22.16
N PHE A 109 10.12 -14.89 23.33
CA PHE A 109 10.36 -15.66 24.57
C PHE A 109 9.17 -16.58 24.93
N TYR A 110 7.98 -16.26 24.44
CA TYR A 110 6.77 -17.05 24.62
C TYR A 110 5.83 -16.83 23.43
N ARG A 111 4.99 -17.84 23.18
CA ARG A 111 3.90 -17.81 22.20
C ARG A 111 2.56 -17.91 22.89
N VAL A 112 1.55 -17.25 22.34
CA VAL A 112 0.17 -17.37 22.81
C VAL A 112 -0.61 -18.20 21.78
N ARG A 113 -1.04 -19.39 22.18
CA ARG A 113 -1.74 -20.32 21.29
C ARG A 113 -3.24 -20.31 21.59
N PRO A 114 -4.07 -19.69 20.73
CA PRO A 114 -5.52 -19.68 20.91
C PRO A 114 -6.07 -21.08 20.65
N CYS A 115 -7.01 -21.53 21.46
CA CYS A 115 -7.67 -22.83 21.36
C CYS A 115 -9.17 -22.68 21.60
N LYS A 116 -9.94 -23.67 21.14
CA LYS A 116 -11.38 -23.77 21.38
C LYS A 116 -11.65 -25.04 22.17
N ILE A 117 -12.31 -24.90 23.31
CA ILE A 117 -12.77 -26.02 24.12
C ILE A 117 -14.22 -26.28 23.73
N TYR A 118 -14.52 -27.53 23.40
CA TYR A 118 -15.87 -28.02 23.13
C TYR A 118 -16.25 -29.01 24.22
N TYR A 119 -17.31 -28.71 24.95
CA TYR A 119 -17.91 -29.59 25.96
C TYR A 119 -19.22 -30.15 25.40
N PHE A 120 -19.32 -31.46 25.30
CA PHE A 120 -20.51 -32.15 24.80
C PHE A 120 -21.42 -32.50 25.98
N ILE A 121 -22.59 -31.86 26.05
CA ILE A 121 -23.52 -31.96 27.18
C ILE A 121 -24.16 -33.36 27.27
N VAL A 122 -24.14 -34.13 26.17
CA VAL A 122 -24.75 -35.46 26.09
C VAL A 122 -24.02 -36.50 26.94
N ASP A 123 -22.69 -36.41 27.03
CA ASP A 123 -21.83 -37.44 27.60
C ASP A 123 -20.69 -36.89 28.47
N ASP A 124 -20.74 -35.60 28.81
CA ASP A 124 -19.74 -34.89 29.62
C ASP A 124 -18.31 -35.04 29.10
N THR A 125 -18.16 -35.11 27.77
CA THR A 125 -16.86 -35.20 27.11
C THR A 125 -16.34 -33.84 26.69
N ILE A 126 -15.02 -33.70 26.68
CA ILE A 126 -14.34 -32.48 26.26
C ILE A 126 -13.43 -32.79 25.08
N SER A 127 -13.38 -31.87 24.11
CA SER A 127 -12.37 -31.85 23.05
C SER A 127 -11.79 -30.45 22.93
N VAL A 128 -10.51 -30.36 22.55
CA VAL A 128 -9.82 -29.08 22.39
C VAL A 128 -9.25 -29.01 20.98
N ASN A 129 -9.51 -27.91 20.29
CA ASN A 129 -9.07 -27.70 18.91
C ASN A 129 -8.34 -26.37 18.79
N GLU A 130 -7.16 -26.41 18.19
CA GLU A 130 -6.40 -25.22 17.81
C GLU A 130 -6.77 -24.84 16.37
N PRO A 131 -7.36 -23.65 16.15
CA PRO A 131 -7.71 -23.21 14.81
C PRO A 131 -6.45 -23.06 13.95
N PRO A 132 -6.52 -23.38 12.64
CA PRO A 132 -5.41 -23.17 11.74
C PRO A 132 -5.13 -21.67 11.54
N VAL A 133 -3.86 -21.29 11.59
CA VAL A 133 -3.35 -19.93 11.39
C VAL A 133 -2.32 -19.94 10.27
N ASP A 134 -2.56 -19.12 9.26
CA ASP A 134 -1.70 -19.04 8.08
C ASP A 134 -0.26 -18.68 8.46
N ASN A 135 0.69 -19.38 7.85
CA ASN A 135 2.12 -19.19 8.06
C ASN A 135 2.55 -19.29 9.55
N SER A 136 1.85 -20.09 10.36
CA SER A 136 2.26 -20.37 11.74
C SER A 136 3.46 -21.30 11.85
N GLY A 137 3.68 -22.17 10.85
CA GLY A 137 4.79 -23.14 10.86
C GLY A 137 4.67 -24.27 11.90
N ILE A 138 3.55 -24.37 12.61
CA ILE A 138 3.28 -25.38 13.65
C ILE A 138 2.13 -26.28 13.16
N ALA A 139 2.17 -27.57 13.52
CA ALA A 139 1.05 -28.47 13.28
C ALA A 139 -0.15 -28.07 14.16
N GLN A 140 -1.26 -27.73 13.52
CA GLN A 140 -2.49 -27.23 14.16
C GLN A 140 -3.67 -28.18 13.89
N GLY A 141 -4.78 -27.96 14.61
CA GLY A 141 -5.99 -28.76 14.52
C GLY A 141 -6.35 -29.42 15.86
N PRO A 142 -6.86 -30.67 15.87
CA PRO A 142 -7.34 -31.30 17.09
C PRO A 142 -6.20 -31.49 18.10
N PHE A 143 -6.20 -30.66 19.13
CA PHE A 143 -5.20 -30.67 20.20
C PHE A 143 -5.48 -31.77 21.22
N LEU A 144 -6.77 -31.94 21.57
CA LEU A 144 -7.25 -33.01 22.43
C LEU A 144 -8.49 -33.66 21.81
N LYS A 145 -8.44 -34.97 21.60
CA LYS A 145 -9.58 -35.74 21.09
C LYS A 145 -10.70 -35.79 22.13
N ARG A 146 -11.94 -35.93 21.65
CA ARG A 146 -13.14 -36.03 22.49
C ARG A 146 -13.04 -37.19 23.48
N GLN A 147 -13.00 -36.88 24.76
CA GLN A 147 -13.01 -37.85 25.86
C GLN A 147 -13.42 -37.19 27.17
N GLN A 148 -13.80 -37.98 28.16
CA GLN A 148 -13.98 -37.48 29.52
C GLN A 148 -12.61 -37.21 30.14
N ILE A 149 -12.45 -36.03 30.74
CA ILE A 149 -11.16 -35.61 31.32
C ILE A 149 -11.29 -35.64 32.84
N PRO A 150 -10.43 -36.40 33.55
CA PRO A 150 -10.36 -36.33 35.00
C PRO A 150 -9.73 -35.00 35.44
N LYS A 151 -10.33 -34.36 36.44
CA LYS A 151 -9.86 -33.15 37.12
C LYS A 151 -8.74 -33.47 38.10
N ASN A 152 -8.91 -34.55 38.87
CA ASN A 152 -8.00 -35.01 39.92
C ASN A 152 -7.72 -36.52 39.82
N ASP A 153 -6.73 -37.00 40.57
CA ASP A 153 -6.42 -38.43 40.70
C ASP A 153 -7.59 -39.26 41.29
N GLN A 154 -8.56 -38.59 41.92
CA GLN A 154 -9.76 -39.20 42.51
C GLN A 154 -10.88 -39.49 41.48
N LYS A 155 -10.63 -39.33 40.18
CA LYS A 155 -11.57 -39.55 39.06
C LYS A 155 -12.76 -38.57 39.01
N ASP A 156 -12.72 -37.45 39.70
CA ASP A 156 -13.67 -36.35 39.44
C ASP A 156 -13.54 -35.92 37.98
N ILE A 157 -14.65 -35.78 37.27
CA ILE A 157 -14.65 -35.38 35.85
C ILE A 157 -14.95 -33.89 35.76
N TRP A 158 -14.34 -33.22 34.79
CA TRP A 158 -14.70 -31.84 34.47
C TRP A 158 -16.17 -31.75 34.06
N HIS A 159 -16.93 -30.92 34.77
CA HIS A 159 -18.32 -30.63 34.47
C HIS A 159 -18.46 -29.22 33.91
N TRP A 160 -19.52 -28.93 33.15
CA TRP A 160 -19.74 -27.60 32.57
C TRP A 160 -19.89 -26.50 33.63
N THR A 161 -20.28 -26.84 34.86
CA THR A 161 -20.34 -25.91 36.01
C THR A 161 -18.96 -25.41 36.44
N ASP A 162 -17.90 -26.14 36.12
CA ASP A 162 -16.52 -25.74 36.45
C ASP A 162 -15.92 -24.80 35.39
N LEU A 163 -16.63 -24.55 34.28
CA LEU A 163 -16.15 -23.77 33.14
C LEU A 163 -16.84 -22.40 33.12
N ASN A 164 -16.08 -21.34 33.34
CA ASN A 164 -16.53 -19.96 33.17
C ASN A 164 -15.41 -19.10 32.55
N ILE A 165 -15.75 -17.91 32.07
CA ILE A 165 -14.75 -16.94 31.58
C ILE A 165 -13.88 -16.46 32.76
N GLY A 166 -12.57 -16.36 32.54
CA GLY A 166 -11.56 -16.01 33.55
C GLY A 166 -11.04 -17.21 34.35
N VAL A 167 -11.55 -18.42 34.10
CA VAL A 167 -11.13 -19.64 34.80
C VAL A 167 -10.00 -20.34 34.05
N ASP A 168 -8.97 -20.74 34.80
CA ASP A 168 -7.87 -21.57 34.33
C ASP A 168 -8.20 -23.05 34.46
N VAL A 169 -8.16 -23.77 33.33
CA VAL A 169 -8.55 -25.17 33.23
C VAL A 169 -7.34 -26.01 32.83
N THR A 170 -6.96 -26.98 33.66
CA THR A 170 -5.79 -27.82 33.39
C THR A 170 -6.20 -29.17 32.80
N PHE A 171 -5.77 -29.42 31.56
CA PHE A 171 -5.96 -30.71 30.88
C PHE A 171 -4.59 -31.34 30.60
N PHE A 172 -4.36 -32.55 31.10
CA PHE A 172 -3.13 -33.33 30.88
C PHE A 172 -1.83 -32.53 31.05
N GLY A 173 -1.76 -31.72 32.12
CA GLY A 173 -0.57 -30.93 32.46
C GLY A 173 -0.43 -29.60 31.69
N ARG A 174 -1.40 -29.22 30.86
CA ARG A 174 -1.45 -27.90 30.21
C ARG A 174 -2.63 -27.09 30.74
N THR A 175 -2.37 -25.85 31.12
CA THR A 175 -3.39 -24.93 31.64
C THR A 175 -3.87 -24.01 30.53
N PHE A 176 -5.18 -24.02 30.30
CA PHE A 176 -5.89 -23.20 29.33
C PHE A 176 -6.66 -22.14 30.08
N HIS A 177 -6.46 -20.88 29.71
CA HIS A 177 -7.19 -19.76 30.26
C HIS A 177 -8.39 -19.43 29.36
N ILE A 178 -9.61 -19.54 29.87
CA ILE A 178 -10.84 -19.22 29.12
C ILE A 178 -11.06 -17.71 29.14
N TYR A 179 -11.07 -17.07 27.98
CA TYR A 179 -11.25 -15.62 27.87
C TYR A 179 -12.61 -15.20 27.28
N ASP A 180 -13.28 -16.09 26.56
CA ASP A 180 -14.59 -15.81 25.96
C ASP A 180 -15.41 -17.11 25.77
N CYS A 181 -16.71 -16.98 25.51
CA CYS A 181 -17.59 -18.11 25.24
C CYS A 181 -18.57 -17.79 24.10
N ASP A 182 -19.16 -18.81 23.50
CA ASP A 182 -20.15 -18.62 22.44
C ASP A 182 -21.46 -18.01 22.96
N VAL A 183 -22.26 -17.46 22.05
CA VAL A 183 -23.57 -16.89 22.42
C VAL A 183 -24.51 -17.97 22.96
N PHE A 184 -24.50 -19.15 22.34
CA PHE A 184 -25.28 -20.30 22.82
C PHE A 184 -24.87 -20.72 24.23
N THR A 185 -23.57 -20.78 24.52
CA THR A 185 -23.10 -21.18 25.85
C THR A 185 -23.43 -20.17 26.91
N ARG A 186 -23.34 -18.89 26.58
CA ARG A 186 -23.74 -17.82 27.50
C ARG A 186 -25.20 -17.99 27.92
N ASN A 187 -26.10 -18.12 26.96
CA ASN A 187 -27.53 -18.29 27.22
C ASN A 187 -27.83 -19.59 27.98
N PHE A 188 -27.11 -20.68 27.65
CA PHE A 188 -27.27 -21.96 28.33
C PHE A 188 -26.85 -21.86 29.81
N LEU A 189 -25.66 -21.33 30.08
CA LEU A 189 -25.15 -21.17 31.45
C LEU A 189 -26.06 -20.25 32.27
N GLU A 190 -26.52 -19.14 31.69
CA GLU A 190 -27.49 -18.23 32.33
C GLU A 190 -28.83 -18.93 32.61
N SER A 191 -29.32 -19.78 31.70
CA SER A 191 -30.56 -20.54 31.91
C SER A 191 -30.46 -21.60 33.00
N GLU A 192 -29.26 -22.15 33.20
CA GLU A 192 -28.95 -23.10 34.27
C GLU A 192 -28.54 -22.39 35.59
N GLY A 193 -28.60 -21.06 35.63
CA GLY A 193 -28.36 -20.26 36.83
C GLY A 193 -26.90 -19.89 37.11
N ILE A 194 -26.01 -20.04 36.14
CA ILE A 194 -24.59 -19.61 36.23
C ILE A 194 -24.44 -18.23 35.60
N GLU A 195 -23.99 -17.26 36.39
CA GLU A 195 -23.61 -15.93 35.89
C GLU A 195 -22.28 -16.00 35.13
N VAL A 196 -22.33 -15.66 33.84
CA VAL A 196 -21.17 -15.71 32.95
C VAL A 196 -20.38 -14.41 33.03
N ASN A 197 -19.09 -14.51 33.29
CA ASN A 197 -18.21 -13.33 33.40
C ASN A 197 -18.12 -12.55 32.07
N ALA A 198 -17.66 -11.30 32.17
CA ALA A 198 -17.37 -10.48 31.01
C ALA A 198 -16.16 -11.04 30.24
N LYS A 199 -16.13 -10.82 28.92
CA LYS A 199 -15.01 -11.25 28.06
C LYS A 199 -13.69 -10.62 28.53
N GLU A 200 -12.62 -11.40 28.48
CA GLU A 200 -11.26 -10.95 28.80
C GLU A 200 -10.41 -10.72 27.53
N GLU A 201 -9.38 -9.89 27.66
CA GLU A 201 -8.46 -9.61 26.55
C GLU A 201 -7.36 -10.68 26.47
N VAL A 202 -7.12 -11.20 25.26
CA VAL A 202 -6.05 -12.16 25.00
C VAL A 202 -4.70 -11.42 25.02
N PRO A 203 -3.68 -11.93 25.74
CA PRO A 203 -2.36 -11.32 25.74
C PRO A 203 -1.75 -11.32 24.34
N ILE A 204 -1.03 -10.25 24.02
CA ILE A 204 -0.39 -10.09 22.72
C ILE A 204 0.78 -11.07 22.60
N ASP A 205 0.81 -11.79 21.48
CA ASP A 205 1.93 -12.62 21.07
C ASP A 205 3.05 -11.74 20.46
N PRO A 206 4.27 -11.72 21.05
CA PRO A 206 5.37 -10.87 20.59
C PRO A 206 5.75 -11.10 19.12
N TYR A 207 5.71 -12.34 18.65
CA TYR A 207 6.07 -12.68 17.27
C TYR A 207 5.02 -12.18 16.28
N ILE A 208 3.73 -12.37 16.59
CA ILE A 208 2.63 -11.90 15.74
C ILE A 208 2.64 -10.36 15.65
N ASP A 209 2.87 -9.66 16.76
CA ASP A 209 2.93 -8.20 16.80
C ASP A 209 4.13 -7.65 16.00
N ASN A 210 5.32 -8.22 16.19
CA ASN A 210 6.51 -7.83 15.43
C ASN A 210 6.33 -8.06 13.92
N ARG A 211 5.76 -9.20 13.53
CA ARG A 211 5.45 -9.50 12.12
C ARG A 211 4.43 -8.54 11.55
N ARG A 212 3.39 -8.18 12.32
CA ARG A 212 2.39 -7.19 11.92
C ARG A 212 3.03 -5.82 11.70
N LYS A 213 3.89 -5.37 12.63
CA LYS A 213 4.63 -4.11 12.52
C LYS A 213 5.53 -4.07 11.28
N ALA A 214 6.28 -5.15 11.01
CA ALA A 214 7.11 -5.27 9.82
C ALA A 214 6.27 -5.22 8.53
N ASN A 215 5.13 -5.90 8.48
CA ASN A 215 4.23 -5.86 7.31
C ASN A 215 3.53 -4.51 7.12
N LEU A 216 3.31 -3.74 8.19
CA LEU A 216 2.75 -2.39 8.12
C LEU A 216 3.76 -1.37 7.58
N GLN A 217 5.06 -1.61 7.74
CA GLN A 217 6.13 -0.85 7.09
C GLN A 217 6.20 -1.20 5.60
N LYS A 218 5.13 -0.89 4.87
CA LYS A 218 5.18 -0.85 3.40
C LYS A 218 6.07 0.33 3.03
N THR A 219 7.27 0.07 2.54
CA THR A 219 8.10 1.06 1.86
C THR A 219 7.39 1.50 0.58
N TYR A 220 6.65 2.59 0.67
CA TYR A 220 6.20 3.30 -0.52
C TYR A 220 7.35 4.16 -1.01
N THR A 221 7.85 3.91 -2.22
CA THR A 221 8.69 4.87 -2.92
C THR A 221 7.82 6.08 -3.21
N ALA A 222 7.96 7.15 -2.43
CA ALA A 222 7.27 8.39 -2.72
C ALA A 222 7.63 8.81 -4.15
N PRO A 223 6.65 9.11 -5.02
CA PRO A 223 6.97 9.63 -6.35
C PRO A 223 7.81 10.90 -6.16
N SER A 224 8.92 11.00 -6.88
CA SER A 224 9.78 12.17 -6.79
C SER A 224 8.99 13.41 -7.19
N GLU A 225 9.14 14.51 -6.42
CA GLU A 225 8.50 15.79 -6.74
C GLU A 225 8.90 16.33 -8.12
N PHE A 226 10.07 15.92 -8.62
CA PHE A 226 10.60 16.33 -9.92
C PHE A 226 10.16 15.38 -11.04
N ASP A 227 9.48 15.94 -12.05
CA ASP A 227 9.05 15.22 -13.25
C ASP A 227 10.19 15.17 -14.30
N LYS A 228 10.94 14.07 -14.28
CA LYS A 228 12.02 13.80 -15.24
C LYS A 228 11.52 13.75 -16.69
N LEU A 229 10.29 13.29 -16.92
CA LEU A 229 9.74 13.18 -18.27
C LEU A 229 9.44 14.57 -18.84
N LYS A 230 8.88 15.46 -18.02
CA LYS A 230 8.65 16.85 -18.43
C LYS A 230 9.95 17.55 -18.83
N GLN A 231 11.00 17.43 -18.01
CA GLN A 231 12.32 17.99 -18.35
C GLN A 231 12.83 17.47 -19.69
N PHE A 232 12.75 16.15 -19.91
CA PHE A 232 13.15 15.53 -21.16
C PHE A 232 12.37 16.11 -22.35
N LEU A 233 11.04 16.20 -22.27
CA LEU A 233 10.20 16.67 -23.38
C LEU A 233 10.43 18.15 -23.72
N GLU A 234 10.60 19.01 -22.73
CA GLU A 234 10.80 20.45 -22.94
C GLU A 234 12.23 20.79 -23.40
N MET A 235 13.21 20.03 -22.92
CA MET A 235 14.63 20.33 -23.09
C MET A 235 15.34 19.38 -24.07
N ASP A 236 14.63 18.45 -24.71
CA ASP A 236 15.17 17.57 -25.73
C ASP A 236 15.87 18.37 -26.84
N ARG A 237 17.04 17.87 -27.28
CA ARG A 237 17.93 18.47 -28.30
C ARG A 237 18.48 19.86 -27.97
N LYS A 238 18.21 20.42 -26.79
CA LYS A 238 18.82 21.67 -26.32
C LYS A 238 20.11 21.36 -25.58
N VAL A 239 21.24 21.64 -26.23
CA VAL A 239 22.58 21.36 -25.70
C VAL A 239 23.36 22.67 -25.59
N LEU A 240 23.91 22.94 -24.42
CA LEU A 240 24.82 24.07 -24.23
C LEU A 240 26.22 23.62 -24.62
N ARG A 241 26.89 24.41 -25.46
CA ARG A 241 28.24 24.11 -25.95
C ARG A 241 29.21 25.19 -25.49
N PHE A 242 30.24 24.76 -24.77
CA PHE A 242 31.33 25.60 -24.26
C PHE A 242 32.65 25.19 -24.89
N TYR A 243 33.46 26.18 -25.24
CA TYR A 243 34.83 26.00 -25.70
C TYR A 243 35.76 26.24 -24.53
N CYS A 244 36.60 25.23 -24.25
CA CYS A 244 37.41 25.19 -23.06
C CYS A 244 38.85 24.82 -23.40
N ILE A 245 39.77 25.20 -22.53
CA ILE A 245 41.15 24.73 -22.57
C ILE A 245 41.44 24.01 -21.27
N TRP A 246 42.16 22.89 -21.37
CA TRP A 246 42.78 22.25 -20.23
C TRP A 246 44.29 22.47 -20.32
N ASP A 247 44.83 23.16 -19.32
CA ASP A 247 46.26 23.38 -19.17
C ASP A 247 46.86 22.29 -18.27
N ASP A 248 47.55 21.32 -18.88
CA ASP A 248 48.28 20.28 -18.17
C ASP A 248 49.81 20.53 -18.17
N SER A 249 50.27 21.72 -18.58
CA SER A 249 51.69 22.04 -18.83
C SER A 249 52.65 21.83 -17.64
N LYS A 250 52.11 21.73 -16.42
CA LYS A 250 52.89 21.48 -15.19
C LYS A 250 53.37 20.03 -15.07
N ASN A 251 52.77 19.10 -15.80
CA ASN A 251 53.18 17.69 -15.83
C ASN A 251 54.32 17.47 -16.83
N MET A 252 55.18 16.47 -16.59
CA MET A 252 56.41 16.22 -17.38
C MET A 252 56.18 16.04 -18.90
N PHE A 253 54.98 15.64 -19.31
CA PHE A 253 54.57 15.50 -20.72
C PHE A 253 53.22 16.17 -20.99
N GLY A 254 52.83 17.10 -20.13
CA GLY A 254 51.54 17.76 -20.24
C GLY A 254 51.57 18.88 -21.27
N GLU A 255 50.42 19.12 -21.88
CA GLU A 255 50.25 20.15 -22.91
C GLU A 255 48.94 20.90 -22.70
N ILE A 256 48.83 22.05 -23.36
CA ILE A 256 47.65 22.90 -23.31
C ILE A 256 46.78 22.55 -24.52
N LYS A 257 45.55 22.11 -24.26
CA LYS A 257 44.67 21.57 -25.30
C LYS A 257 43.26 22.11 -25.27
N GLU A 258 42.65 22.16 -26.45
CA GLU A 258 41.28 22.61 -26.66
C GLU A 258 40.28 21.46 -26.54
N TYR A 259 39.20 21.72 -25.81
CA TYR A 259 38.11 20.80 -25.56
C TYR A 259 36.76 21.49 -25.76
N ILE A 260 35.76 20.70 -26.12
CA ILE A 260 34.36 21.13 -26.20
C ILE A 260 33.59 20.43 -25.09
N ILE A 261 32.91 21.21 -24.25
CA ILE A 261 31.99 20.67 -23.24
C ILE A 261 30.57 20.81 -23.78
N HIS A 262 29.86 19.69 -23.83
CA HIS A 262 28.43 19.64 -24.11
C HIS A 262 27.68 19.41 -22.79
N TYR A 263 26.71 20.29 -22.50
CA TYR A 263 25.80 20.12 -21.37
C TYR A 263 24.38 19.89 -21.89
N TYR A 264 23.81 18.74 -21.55
CA TYR A 264 22.49 18.31 -22.01
C TYR A 264 21.42 18.74 -20.99
N LEU A 265 20.53 19.64 -21.40
CA LEU A 265 19.49 20.18 -20.51
C LEU A 265 18.33 19.20 -20.27
N SER A 266 18.22 18.16 -21.10
CA SER A 266 17.20 17.11 -20.98
C SER A 266 17.35 16.24 -19.74
N ASP A 267 18.59 16.07 -19.26
CA ASP A 267 18.92 15.14 -18.19
C ASP A 267 20.00 15.65 -17.24
N ASP A 268 20.49 16.89 -17.39
CA ASP A 268 21.56 17.50 -16.60
C ASP A 268 22.88 16.71 -16.61
N THR A 269 23.21 16.13 -17.77
CA THR A 269 24.47 15.41 -17.99
C THR A 269 25.45 16.24 -18.81
N LEU A 270 26.74 15.95 -18.67
CA LEU A 270 27.78 16.60 -19.47
C LEU A 270 28.68 15.58 -20.17
N GLU A 271 29.16 15.96 -21.35
CA GLU A 271 30.13 15.20 -22.16
C GLU A 271 31.28 16.14 -22.54
N VAL A 272 32.52 15.65 -22.47
CA VAL A 272 33.71 16.43 -22.86
C VAL A 272 34.36 15.78 -24.07
N ARG A 273 34.54 16.55 -25.13
CA ARG A 273 35.14 16.12 -26.39
C ARG A 273 36.47 16.82 -26.66
N GLU A 274 37.44 16.07 -27.15
CA GLU A 274 38.74 16.59 -27.61
C GLU A 274 38.62 17.07 -29.06
N ILE A 275 39.14 18.27 -29.32
CA ILE A 275 39.26 18.79 -30.69
C ILE A 275 40.54 18.22 -31.30
N HIS A 276 40.39 17.41 -32.35
CA HIS A 276 41.52 16.87 -33.10
C HIS A 276 41.82 17.75 -34.31
N ASN A 277 43.11 17.98 -34.55
CA ASN A 277 43.60 18.69 -35.73
C ASN A 277 44.31 17.71 -36.69
N GLU A 278 44.48 18.14 -37.93
CA GLU A 278 45.30 17.41 -38.90
C GLU A 278 46.75 17.28 -38.40
N ASN A 279 47.31 16.08 -38.51
CA ASN A 279 48.68 15.77 -38.09
C ASN A 279 48.98 16.01 -36.59
N ASP A 280 47.98 15.92 -35.70
CA ASP A 280 48.16 16.02 -34.23
C ASP A 280 48.90 14.81 -33.61
N GLY A 281 49.16 13.75 -34.40
CA GLY A 281 49.92 12.58 -33.94
C GLY A 281 49.21 11.73 -32.89
N ARG A 282 47.91 11.97 -32.67
CA ARG A 282 47.06 11.27 -31.69
C ARG A 282 46.05 10.36 -32.37
N ASP A 283 45.67 9.31 -31.64
CA ASP A 283 44.60 8.40 -32.05
C ASP A 283 43.26 9.15 -32.05
N PRO A 284 42.44 9.11 -33.12
CA PRO A 284 41.18 9.86 -33.24
C PRO A 284 40.08 9.36 -32.29
N PHE A 285 40.25 9.57 -30.99
CA PHE A 285 39.24 9.34 -29.96
C PHE A 285 38.64 10.67 -29.49
N PRO A 286 37.48 11.08 -30.06
CA PRO A 286 36.95 12.42 -29.82
C PRO A 286 36.34 12.62 -28.42
N VAL A 287 36.04 11.55 -27.66
CA VAL A 287 35.37 11.66 -26.34
C VAL A 287 36.39 11.46 -25.23
N LEU A 288 36.69 12.52 -24.48
CA LEU A 288 37.54 12.46 -23.29
C LEU A 288 36.75 11.96 -22.08
N ILE A 289 35.53 12.49 -21.89
CA ILE A 289 34.64 12.14 -20.79
C ILE A 289 33.28 11.80 -21.37
N LYS A 290 32.85 10.55 -21.16
CA LYS A 290 31.53 10.08 -21.58
C LYS A 290 30.41 10.92 -20.95
N ARG A 291 29.27 10.99 -21.62
CA ARG A 291 28.08 11.67 -21.12
C ARG A 291 27.66 11.09 -19.77
N ASP A 292 27.75 11.90 -18.72
CA ASP A 292 27.41 11.49 -17.35
C ASP A 292 27.07 12.70 -16.46
N LYS A 293 26.43 12.45 -15.31
CA LYS A 293 26.23 13.48 -14.28
C LYS A 293 27.49 13.62 -13.44
N VAL A 294 28.20 14.72 -13.63
CA VAL A 294 29.46 14.96 -12.92
C VAL A 294 29.21 15.62 -11.57
N PRO A 295 29.70 15.05 -10.45
CA PRO A 295 29.66 15.69 -9.14
C PRO A 295 30.65 16.86 -9.09
N LYS A 296 30.26 17.99 -8.48
CA LYS A 296 31.20 19.11 -8.25
C LYS A 296 32.36 18.69 -7.34
N ASN A 297 32.03 17.97 -6.28
CA ASN A 297 32.96 17.48 -5.27
C ASN A 297 32.73 15.99 -5.01
N ARG A 298 33.48 15.12 -5.69
CA ARG A 298 33.39 13.65 -5.53
C ARG A 298 33.68 13.19 -4.11
N ASN A 299 34.59 13.86 -3.40
CA ASN A 299 35.05 13.43 -2.07
C ASN A 299 34.13 13.91 -0.93
N ASN A 300 33.10 14.70 -1.23
CA ASN A 300 32.19 15.26 -0.22
C ASN A 300 31.05 14.29 0.11
N VAL A 301 31.40 13.10 0.63
CA VAL A 301 30.45 12.04 1.00
C VAL A 301 30.14 12.04 2.51
N PRO A 302 28.95 11.60 2.94
CA PRO A 302 28.64 11.43 4.35
C PRO A 302 29.57 10.41 5.04
N SER A 303 29.90 10.61 6.32
CA SER A 303 30.75 9.68 7.09
C SER A 303 30.18 8.27 7.22
N THR A 304 28.87 8.10 7.04
CA THR A 304 28.18 6.80 7.08
C THR A 304 28.48 5.95 5.84
N TYR A 305 28.97 6.57 4.75
CA TYR A 305 29.26 5.86 3.51
C TYR A 305 30.54 5.02 3.62
N PRO A 306 30.50 3.71 3.31
CA PRO A 306 31.64 2.84 3.49
C PRO A 306 32.75 3.13 2.48
N ALA A 307 33.99 3.33 2.97
CA ALA A 307 35.16 3.66 2.15
C ALA A 307 35.58 2.55 1.16
N ILE A 308 35.06 1.33 1.30
CA ILE A 308 35.31 0.21 0.39
C ILE A 308 34.53 0.31 -0.92
N SER A 309 33.47 1.12 -0.96
CA SER A 309 32.64 1.27 -2.16
C SER A 309 33.36 2.13 -3.20
N LEU A 310 33.51 1.57 -4.41
CA LEU A 310 34.23 2.21 -5.52
C LEU A 310 33.37 3.26 -6.26
N GLU A 311 32.04 3.11 -6.22
CA GLU A 311 31.10 3.95 -6.97
C GLU A 311 30.08 4.63 -6.05
N LEU A 312 30.06 5.96 -6.02
CA LEU A 312 29.01 6.71 -5.35
C LEU A 312 27.69 6.57 -6.10
N THR A 313 26.63 6.39 -5.33
CA THR A 313 25.25 6.42 -5.83
C THR A 313 24.76 7.87 -5.96
N THR A 314 23.66 8.07 -6.70
CA THR A 314 23.03 9.39 -6.87
C THR A 314 22.58 10.03 -5.55
N HIS A 315 22.33 9.22 -4.52
CA HIS A 315 21.89 9.69 -3.21
C HIS A 315 23.02 10.24 -2.35
N GLU A 316 24.26 9.82 -2.59
CA GLU A 316 25.42 10.25 -1.82
C GLU A 316 26.06 11.52 -2.38
N VAL A 317 25.86 11.79 -3.67
CA VAL A 317 26.33 13.01 -4.31
C VAL A 317 25.48 14.19 -3.86
N ARG A 318 26.11 15.14 -3.18
CA ARG A 318 25.43 16.35 -2.67
C ARG A 318 25.12 17.35 -3.79
N GLU A 319 26.08 17.59 -4.66
CA GLU A 319 26.00 18.64 -5.67
C GLU A 319 26.58 18.16 -7.01
N TYR A 320 25.78 18.35 -8.06
CA TYR A 320 26.17 18.11 -9.44
C TYR A 320 26.56 19.42 -10.12
N VAL A 321 27.41 19.32 -11.15
CA VAL A 321 27.73 20.46 -12.01
C VAL A 321 26.48 20.90 -12.77
N THR A 322 26.17 22.18 -12.69
CA THR A 322 24.98 22.81 -13.26
C THR A 322 25.38 23.90 -14.26
N PRO A 323 24.47 24.39 -15.13
CA PRO A 323 24.80 25.45 -16.06
C PRO A 323 25.44 26.69 -15.42
N PRO A 324 24.95 27.26 -14.29
CA PRO A 324 25.56 28.44 -13.68
C PRO A 324 27.05 28.33 -13.32
N ASP A 325 27.59 27.11 -13.22
CA ASP A 325 29.02 26.88 -12.95
C ASP A 325 29.90 27.19 -14.18
N PHE A 326 29.33 27.17 -15.39
CA PHE A 326 30.03 27.49 -16.64
C PHE A 326 29.89 28.98 -16.96
N VAL A 327 30.93 29.75 -16.67
CA VAL A 327 31.03 31.18 -17.01
C VAL A 327 32.32 31.42 -17.79
N ILE A 328 32.26 32.26 -18.83
CA ILE A 328 33.45 32.63 -19.60
C ILE A 328 34.49 33.27 -18.67
N GLY A 329 35.74 32.82 -18.77
CA GLY A 329 36.86 33.23 -17.92
C GLY A 329 36.96 32.48 -16.59
N LYS A 330 35.97 31.64 -16.22
CA LYS A 330 36.05 30.79 -15.02
C LYS A 330 36.52 29.38 -15.37
N THR A 331 37.12 28.74 -14.37
CA THR A 331 37.57 27.36 -14.45
C THR A 331 36.56 26.40 -13.82
N VAL A 332 36.32 25.25 -14.45
CA VAL A 332 35.45 24.19 -13.95
C VAL A 332 36.27 22.93 -13.71
N ASN A 333 36.17 22.35 -12.51
CA ASN A 333 36.83 21.10 -12.17
C ASN A 333 35.93 19.91 -12.53
N ILE A 334 36.40 19.04 -13.43
CA ILE A 334 35.70 17.83 -13.87
C ILE A 334 36.63 16.64 -13.66
N TYR A 335 36.29 15.78 -12.70
CA TYR A 335 37.09 14.60 -12.33
C TYR A 335 38.60 14.90 -12.10
N GLY A 336 38.90 16.04 -11.47
CA GLY A 336 40.27 16.46 -11.17
C GLY A 336 40.97 17.24 -12.28
N ARG A 337 40.33 17.40 -13.45
CA ARG A 337 40.84 18.21 -14.56
C ARG A 337 40.20 19.60 -14.52
N VAL A 338 41.02 20.64 -14.55
CA VAL A 338 40.57 22.03 -14.45
C VAL A 338 40.47 22.62 -15.85
N PHE A 339 39.24 22.79 -16.34
CA PHE A 339 38.94 23.35 -17.65
C PHE A 339 38.66 24.85 -17.55
N LEU A 340 39.40 25.69 -18.28
CA LEU A 340 39.12 27.11 -18.43
C LEU A 340 38.14 27.32 -19.58
N VAL A 341 36.94 27.84 -19.29
CA VAL A 341 35.94 28.17 -20.32
C VAL A 341 36.30 29.52 -20.95
N TYR A 342 36.51 29.56 -22.27
CA TYR A 342 36.93 30.79 -22.96
C TYR A 342 35.89 31.35 -23.94
N ASP A 343 35.00 30.51 -24.48
CA ASP A 343 33.90 30.94 -25.35
C ASP A 343 32.71 29.96 -25.25
N CYS A 344 31.56 30.32 -25.82
CA CYS A 344 30.39 29.46 -25.93
C CYS A 344 29.58 29.74 -27.20
N ASP A 345 28.74 28.77 -27.60
CA ASP A 345 27.91 28.89 -28.81
C ASP A 345 26.78 29.92 -28.68
N ASN A 346 26.25 30.41 -29.80
CA ASN A 346 25.20 31.44 -29.85
C ASN A 346 23.91 30.99 -29.15
N PHE A 347 23.56 29.69 -29.26
CA PHE A 347 22.43 29.12 -28.52
C PHE A 347 22.65 29.23 -27.00
N THR A 348 23.85 28.89 -26.54
CA THR A 348 24.26 28.98 -25.14
C THR A 348 24.16 30.42 -24.64
N LYS A 349 24.65 31.41 -25.41
CA LYS A 349 24.53 32.84 -25.09
C LYS A 349 23.07 33.27 -24.92
N ALA A 350 22.20 32.87 -25.85
CA ALA A 350 20.76 33.16 -25.78
C ALA A 350 20.08 32.49 -24.57
N TYR A 351 20.45 31.25 -24.25
CA TYR A 351 19.94 30.51 -23.10
C TYR A 351 20.32 31.20 -21.78
N TYR A 352 21.60 31.58 -21.62
CA TYR A 352 22.09 32.22 -20.40
C TYR A 352 21.49 33.61 -20.18
N ASN A 353 21.29 34.38 -21.25
CA ASN A 353 20.61 35.66 -21.17
C ASN A 353 19.15 35.49 -20.69
N ARG A 354 18.40 34.54 -21.27
CA ARG A 354 16.99 34.30 -20.92
C ARG A 354 16.77 33.72 -19.52
N HIS A 355 17.60 32.76 -19.11
CA HIS A 355 17.41 32.02 -17.85
C HIS A 355 18.18 32.60 -16.67
N PHE A 356 19.36 33.18 -16.89
CA PHE A 356 20.24 33.69 -15.83
C PHE A 356 20.47 35.20 -15.90
N GLY A 357 19.99 35.89 -16.94
CA GLY A 357 20.18 37.34 -17.10
C GLY A 357 21.62 37.77 -17.40
N ILE A 358 22.49 36.82 -17.79
CA ILE A 358 23.90 37.12 -18.08
C ILE A 358 23.99 37.72 -19.49
N THR A 359 24.63 38.89 -19.60
CA THR A 359 24.76 39.64 -20.86
C THR A 359 26.21 39.76 -21.34
N ASP A 360 27.18 39.57 -20.44
CA ASP A 360 28.59 39.61 -20.78
C ASP A 360 29.06 38.24 -21.29
N PHE A 361 29.38 38.20 -22.58
CA PHE A 361 29.90 37.02 -23.27
C PHE A 361 31.17 37.35 -24.06
N THR A 362 31.99 38.29 -23.60
CA THR A 362 33.26 38.61 -24.26
C THR A 362 34.17 37.37 -24.29
N PRO A 363 34.53 36.83 -25.47
CA PRO A 363 35.42 35.68 -25.54
C PRO A 363 36.80 36.02 -24.99
N LEU A 364 37.39 35.09 -24.23
CA LEU A 364 38.74 35.25 -23.72
C LEU A 364 39.75 34.84 -24.81
N ASP A 365 40.70 35.71 -25.13
CA ASP A 365 41.74 35.37 -26.11
C ASP A 365 42.78 34.43 -25.48
N VAL A 366 42.72 33.16 -25.88
CA VAL A 366 43.56 32.07 -25.39
C VAL A 366 44.55 31.57 -26.44
N LYS A 367 44.58 32.19 -27.64
CA LYS A 367 45.42 31.73 -28.75
C LYS A 367 46.92 31.77 -28.43
N HIS A 368 47.33 32.66 -27.53
CA HIS A 368 48.71 32.78 -27.07
C HIS A 368 49.15 31.65 -26.13
N LEU A 369 48.20 30.94 -25.51
CA LEU A 369 48.46 29.82 -24.59
C LEU A 369 48.58 28.49 -25.33
N LEU A 370 48.00 28.38 -26.53
CA LEU A 370 48.07 27.16 -27.33
C LEU A 370 49.44 27.04 -28.01
N PRO A 371 49.97 25.82 -28.15
CA PRO A 371 51.22 25.61 -28.87
C PRO A 371 51.10 26.15 -30.31
N LYS A 372 52.11 26.89 -30.76
CA LYS A 372 52.15 27.42 -32.13
C LYS A 372 52.09 26.25 -33.11
N ARG A 373 51.05 26.24 -33.95
CA ARG A 373 50.84 25.22 -34.98
C ARG A 373 52.05 25.23 -35.93
N ALA A 374 52.89 24.22 -35.85
CA ALA A 374 53.94 23.98 -36.84
C ALA A 374 53.27 23.40 -38.10
N GLY A 375 52.70 24.27 -38.93
CA GLY A 375 52.39 23.88 -40.29
C GLY A 375 53.70 23.54 -41.02
N PRO A 376 53.72 22.57 -41.95
CA PRO A 376 54.87 22.41 -42.82
C PRO A 376 55.11 23.76 -43.52
N GLU A 377 56.33 24.28 -43.43
CA GLU A 377 56.70 25.46 -44.21
C GLU A 377 56.37 25.18 -45.68
N PRO A 378 55.77 26.12 -46.43
CA PRO A 378 55.49 25.90 -47.84
C PRO A 378 56.81 25.65 -48.56
N THR A 379 57.09 24.38 -48.86
CA THR A 379 58.26 24.00 -49.64
C THR A 379 58.08 24.64 -51.00
N THR A 380 58.84 25.71 -51.26
CA THR A 380 58.86 26.32 -52.60
C THR A 380 59.58 25.33 -53.49
N VAL A 381 58.82 24.47 -54.17
CA VAL A 381 59.39 23.51 -55.12
C VAL A 381 59.86 24.30 -56.35
N THR A 382 61.09 24.82 -56.32
CA THR A 382 61.80 25.19 -57.54
C THR A 382 62.03 23.91 -58.33
N LYS A 383 61.22 23.68 -59.36
CA LYS A 383 61.45 22.63 -60.35
C LYS A 383 62.74 22.92 -61.10
N THR A 384 63.88 22.48 -60.58
CA THR A 384 65.10 22.30 -61.37
C THR A 384 65.02 20.92 -61.99
N VAL A 385 64.71 20.87 -63.29
CA VAL A 385 64.75 19.64 -64.09
C VAL A 385 66.22 19.18 -64.16
N PRO A 386 66.56 17.95 -63.75
CA PRO A 386 67.91 17.41 -63.89
C PRO A 386 68.29 17.28 -65.38
N GLU A 387 69.51 17.70 -65.75
CA GLU A 387 70.04 17.65 -67.13
C GLU A 387 70.05 16.24 -67.74
N ASP A 388 70.01 15.18 -66.92
CA ASP A 388 70.04 13.78 -67.36
C ASP A 388 68.77 13.33 -68.10
N TYR A 389 67.65 14.04 -67.95
CA TYR A 389 66.40 13.74 -68.66
C TYR A 389 66.31 14.34 -70.08
N LYS A 390 67.33 15.09 -70.55
CA LYS A 390 67.32 15.65 -71.92
C LYS A 390 67.84 14.70 -73.02
N LYS A 391 68.29 13.48 -72.68
CA LYS A 391 68.96 12.57 -73.66
C LYS A 391 68.20 11.29 -74.04
N THR A 392 67.01 11.02 -73.50
CA THR A 392 66.27 9.77 -73.78
C THR A 392 65.09 9.90 -74.75
N ASP A 393 64.76 11.10 -75.23
CA ASP A 393 63.58 11.31 -76.09
C ASP A 393 63.81 11.05 -77.61
N LYS A 394 65.04 10.76 -78.06
CA LYS A 394 65.30 10.51 -79.49
C LYS A 394 65.11 9.05 -79.94
N THR A 395 64.93 8.10 -79.02
CA THR A 395 64.79 6.66 -79.37
C THR A 395 63.36 6.14 -79.31
N PHE A 396 62.41 6.90 -78.76
CA PHE A 396 61.00 6.49 -78.67
C PHE A 396 60.10 7.02 -79.81
N GLN A 397 60.59 7.99 -80.61
CA GLN A 397 59.84 8.56 -81.75
C GLN A 397 60.07 7.86 -83.10
N SER A 398 60.94 6.85 -83.19
CA SER A 398 61.22 6.16 -84.47
C SER A 398 60.57 4.77 -84.63
N GLN A 399 59.79 4.30 -83.65
CA GLN A 399 59.10 2.99 -83.73
C GLN A 399 57.59 3.06 -83.96
N THR A 400 57.00 4.26 -83.96
CA THR A 400 55.53 4.46 -84.16
C THR A 400 55.15 4.89 -85.58
N ALA A 401 56.11 5.02 -86.51
CA ALA A 401 55.88 5.49 -87.88
C ALA A 401 55.82 4.39 -88.96
N ALA A 402 55.85 3.09 -88.59
CA ALA A 402 55.98 1.98 -89.56
C ALA A 402 54.79 1.00 -89.59
N ALA A 403 53.61 1.36 -89.07
CA ALA A 403 52.46 0.44 -89.00
C ALA A 403 51.12 1.07 -89.44
N ALA A 404 51.13 1.88 -90.50
CA ALA A 404 49.92 2.42 -91.10
C ALA A 404 50.01 2.41 -92.64
N ASP A 405 49.87 1.22 -93.25
CA ASP A 405 49.37 1.09 -94.62
C ASP A 405 49.04 -0.39 -94.94
N GLU A 406 47.80 -0.81 -94.72
CA GLU A 406 47.16 -1.88 -95.49
C GLU A 406 45.66 -1.56 -95.68
N PRO A 407 45.13 -1.57 -96.92
CA PRO A 407 43.76 -1.17 -97.21
C PRO A 407 42.75 -2.31 -97.01
N ARG A 408 41.54 -1.91 -96.61
CA ARG A 408 40.33 -2.73 -96.52
C ARG A 408 39.96 -3.36 -97.88
N MET A 409 39.59 -4.64 -97.86
CA MET A 409 38.49 -5.18 -98.66
C MET A 409 37.32 -5.53 -97.74
#